data_AF-A0A0V0I631-F1
#
_entry.id   AF-A0A0V0I631-F1
#
_cell.length_a   1.000
_cell.length_b   1.000
_cell.length_c   1.000
_cell.angle_alpha   90.00
_cell.angle_beta   90.00
_cell.angle_gamma   90.00
#
_symmetry.space_group_name_H-M   'P 1'
#
loop_
_entity.id
_entity.type
_entity.pdbx_description
1 polymer ?
#
loop_
_entity_poly.entity_id
_entity_poly.type
_entity_poly.pdbx_seq_one_letter_code
_entity_poly.pdbx_strand_id
1 'polypeptide(L)'
;MEAAWPGLFVDGNGSYWDVPFSLALDLASTTLDSGASYHLFFNNCAGSPKQYEGQLSDELPPPAALLPGFTAKGVVSLKKNIDLWRSEASMLKMVQPYDIFLSNPHISASWILGAVFSAYLGENSMKRQQSCSLRGLKDFDLRAQVANSAVSVDSFASASLTAQHGNFQRLFLDLTCVQTSFDFPSGSKLLSGITSVACSLYNSQVPNIEALQAICPRASLSFQQQIIGPFSFRVDSEIAIDLKKDWYLSVKNPVFAIEHALKVLWSAKAVAWYSPMQREFMVELRFFET
;
A
#
# COMPACT_ATOMS: atom_id res chain seq x y z
N MET A 1 9.24 -0.07 -2.72
CA MET A 1 10.56 -0.69 -2.55
C MET A 1 10.68 -1.02 -1.09
N GLU A 2 10.91 -2.28 -0.80
CA GLU A 2 10.86 -2.85 0.53
C GLU A 2 12.21 -3.52 0.82
N ALA A 3 12.70 -3.38 2.04
CA ALA A 3 13.91 -4.09 2.44
C ALA A 3 13.52 -5.54 2.71
N ALA A 4 14.01 -6.47 1.89
CA ALA A 4 13.80 -7.88 2.15
C ALA A 4 14.73 -8.35 3.28
N TRP A 5 16.01 -7.96 3.21
CA TRP A 5 17.06 -8.31 4.16
C TRP A 5 18.02 -7.12 4.34
N PRO A 6 18.86 -7.07 5.40
CA PRO A 6 19.88 -6.03 5.52
C PRO A 6 20.78 -6.00 4.28
N GLY A 7 20.78 -4.89 3.54
CA GLY A 7 21.51 -4.72 2.28
C GLY A 7 20.77 -5.18 1.02
N LEU A 8 19.64 -5.89 1.12
CA LEU A 8 18.88 -6.39 -0.04
C LEU A 8 17.48 -5.76 -0.14
N PHE A 9 17.22 -5.11 -1.27
CA PHE A 9 15.98 -4.38 -1.53
C PHE A 9 15.21 -4.97 -2.70
N VAL A 10 13.88 -5.03 -2.58
CA VAL A 10 12.99 -5.50 -3.63
C VAL A 10 12.29 -4.32 -4.30
N ASP A 11 12.43 -4.23 -5.62
CA ASP A 11 11.69 -3.26 -6.43
C ASP A 11 10.25 -3.72 -6.70
N GLY A 12 9.37 -2.81 -7.12
CA GLY A 12 7.97 -3.09 -7.44
C GLY A 12 7.77 -4.11 -8.57
N ASN A 13 8.82 -4.45 -9.31
CA ASN A 13 8.83 -5.50 -10.33
C ASN A 13 9.31 -6.87 -9.80
N GLY A 14 9.63 -7.00 -8.51
CA GLY A 14 10.15 -8.24 -7.91
C GLY A 14 11.65 -8.49 -8.13
N SER A 15 12.39 -7.45 -8.56
CA SER A 15 13.86 -7.54 -8.72
C SER A 15 14.57 -7.19 -7.42
N TYR A 16 15.59 -7.99 -7.07
CA TYR A 16 16.40 -7.80 -5.87
C TYR A 16 17.66 -6.99 -6.19
N TRP A 17 17.96 -6.04 -5.31
CA TRP A 17 19.06 -5.10 -5.42
C TRP A 17 19.91 -5.12 -4.16
N ASP A 18 21.20 -5.34 -4.32
CA ASP A 18 22.20 -5.27 -3.27
C ASP A 18 22.73 -3.83 -3.15
N VAL A 19 22.66 -3.26 -1.95
CA VAL A 19 23.07 -1.89 -1.64
C VAL A 19 24.20 -1.95 -0.61
N PRO A 20 25.42 -1.49 -0.95
CA PRO A 20 26.60 -1.64 -0.10
C PRO A 20 26.44 -1.03 1.31
N PHE A 21 25.71 0.08 1.41
CA PHE A 21 25.38 0.70 2.68
C PHE A 21 24.04 1.43 2.62
N SER A 22 23.15 1.11 3.55
CA SER A 22 21.90 1.83 3.77
C SER A 22 21.69 2.03 5.27
N LEU A 23 21.43 3.28 5.66
CA LEU A 23 21.04 3.66 7.01
C LEU A 23 19.67 4.32 6.94
N ALA A 24 18.66 3.68 7.53
CA ALA A 24 17.31 4.20 7.61
C ALA A 24 16.92 4.45 9.07
N LEU A 25 16.35 5.61 9.34
CA LEU A 25 15.72 5.97 10.61
C LEU A 25 14.25 6.27 10.32
N ASP A 26 13.37 5.61 11.05
CA ASP A 26 11.94 5.75 10.88
C ASP A 26 11.24 6.10 12.20
N LEU A 27 10.41 7.15 12.17
CA LEU A 27 9.67 7.65 13.32
C LEU A 27 8.20 7.83 12.95
N ALA A 28 7.33 6.99 13.50
CA ALA A 28 5.89 7.06 13.30
C ALA A 28 5.18 7.45 14.59
N SER A 29 4.21 8.36 14.50
CA SER A 29 3.28 8.60 15.60
C SER A 29 2.19 7.54 15.61
N THR A 30 1.82 7.07 16.80
CA THR A 30 0.66 6.19 16.99
C THR A 30 -0.61 7.02 17.18
N THR A 31 -1.64 6.79 16.37
CA THR A 31 -2.96 7.39 16.54
C THR A 31 -3.98 6.34 16.97
N LEU A 32 -4.97 6.73 17.79
CA LEU A 32 -6.20 5.96 17.95
C LEU A 32 -7.00 5.91 16.64
N ASP A 33 -8.11 5.15 16.62
CA ASP A 33 -8.99 4.87 15.48
C ASP A 33 -9.28 6.04 14.52
N SER A 34 -9.29 7.28 15.03
CA SER A 34 -9.31 8.50 14.23
C SER A 34 -8.37 9.54 14.80
N GLY A 35 -7.56 10.19 13.96
CA GLY A 35 -6.61 11.18 14.43
C GLY A 35 -5.63 11.64 13.36
N ALA A 36 -4.87 12.67 13.70
CA ALA A 36 -3.74 13.13 12.90
C ALA A 36 -2.49 12.32 13.27
N SER A 37 -1.85 11.71 12.27
CA SER A 37 -0.59 11.02 12.41
C SER A 37 0.50 11.73 11.60
N TYR A 38 1.73 11.57 12.04
CA TYR A 38 2.91 11.94 11.28
C TYR A 38 3.88 10.75 11.20
N HIS A 39 4.65 10.72 10.12
CA HIS A 39 5.65 9.71 9.85
C HIS A 39 6.87 10.38 9.23
N LEU A 40 8.01 10.31 9.90
CA LEU A 40 9.26 10.93 9.48
C LEU A 40 10.26 9.81 9.18
N PHE A 41 10.70 9.75 7.93
CA PHE A 41 11.62 8.77 7.43
C PHE A 41 12.88 9.44 6.89
N PHE A 42 14.03 9.02 7.38
CA PHE A 42 15.34 9.47 6.91
C PHE A 42 16.11 8.27 6.41
N ASN A 43 16.64 8.34 5.20
CA ASN A 43 17.45 7.28 4.61
C ASN A 43 18.70 7.86 3.99
N ASN A 44 19.83 7.22 4.23
CA ASN A 44 21.10 7.51 3.60
C ASN A 44 21.63 6.24 2.93
N CYS A 45 21.72 6.26 1.61
CA CYS A 45 22.31 5.19 0.82
C CYS A 45 23.68 5.62 0.32
N ALA A 46 24.66 4.74 0.42
CA ALA A 46 26.01 4.95 -0.12
C ALA A 46 26.49 3.73 -0.92
N GLY A 47 27.26 4.00 -1.97
CA GLY A 47 27.75 2.98 -2.90
C GLY A 47 26.83 2.74 -4.10
N SER A 48 27.35 2.05 -5.12
CA SER A 48 26.59 1.74 -6.34
C SER A 48 25.72 0.50 -6.12
N PRO A 49 24.37 0.59 -6.22
CA PRO A 49 23.50 -0.56 -6.12
C PRO A 49 23.78 -1.55 -7.26
N LYS A 50 23.84 -2.84 -6.94
CA LYS A 50 24.02 -3.92 -7.92
C LYS A 50 22.79 -4.81 -7.93
N GLN A 51 22.38 -5.29 -9.09
CA GLN A 51 21.33 -6.30 -9.15
C GLN A 51 21.86 -7.61 -8.55
N TYR A 52 21.05 -8.28 -7.74
CA TYR A 52 21.45 -9.53 -7.09
C TYR A 52 21.71 -10.63 -8.13
N GLU A 53 22.83 -11.35 -7.98
CA GLU A 53 23.30 -12.37 -8.92
C GLU A 53 22.27 -13.52 -9.05
N GLY A 54 21.79 -13.77 -10.27
CA GLY A 54 20.84 -14.85 -10.58
C GLY A 54 19.55 -14.44 -11.30
N GLN A 55 19.27 -13.14 -11.46
CA GLN A 55 18.17 -12.66 -12.31
C GLN A 55 18.62 -12.47 -13.77
N LEU A 56 18.14 -13.34 -14.66
CA LEU A 56 18.24 -13.21 -16.13
C LEU A 56 17.31 -12.09 -16.63
N SER A 57 17.70 -10.84 -16.45
CA SER A 57 17.07 -9.69 -17.10
C SER A 57 18.15 -8.76 -17.62
N ASP A 58 17.94 -8.19 -18.81
CA ASP A 58 18.75 -7.07 -19.32
C ASP A 58 18.98 -6.03 -18.21
N GLU A 59 20.21 -5.50 -18.12
CA GLU A 59 20.65 -4.51 -17.13
C GLU A 59 19.65 -3.34 -17.02
N LEU A 60 18.65 -3.48 -16.15
CA LEU A 60 17.73 -2.40 -15.83
C LEU A 60 18.49 -1.37 -15.01
N PRO A 61 18.34 -0.07 -15.29
CA PRO A 61 18.97 0.95 -14.45
C PRO A 61 18.43 0.84 -13.01
N PRO A 62 19.28 1.01 -11.99
CA PRO A 62 18.86 0.89 -10.60
C PRO A 62 17.76 1.91 -10.28
N PRO A 63 16.74 1.53 -9.50
CA PRO A 63 15.69 2.43 -9.08
C PRO A 63 16.25 3.69 -8.42
N ALA A 64 15.67 4.85 -8.72
CA ALA A 64 16.17 6.13 -8.24
C ALA A 64 16.22 6.25 -6.70
N ALA A 65 15.48 5.40 -5.99
CA ALA A 65 15.48 5.32 -4.53
C ALA A 65 16.74 4.65 -3.94
N LEU A 66 17.50 3.88 -4.74
CA LEU A 66 18.72 3.17 -4.32
C LEU A 66 20.00 3.87 -4.71
N LEU A 67 19.90 4.98 -5.43
CA LEU A 67 21.07 5.75 -5.81
C LEU A 67 21.75 6.33 -4.54
N PRO A 68 23.03 6.71 -4.64
CA PRO A 68 23.76 7.34 -3.55
C PRO A 68 23.16 8.71 -3.17
N GLY A 69 22.79 8.86 -1.91
CA GLY A 69 22.31 10.13 -1.39
C GLY A 69 21.49 10.02 -0.12
N PHE A 70 21.22 11.20 0.43
CA PHE A 70 20.35 11.39 1.58
C PHE A 70 18.92 11.70 1.11
N THR A 71 17.96 11.02 1.73
CA THR A 71 16.52 11.19 1.48
C THR A 71 15.83 11.40 2.82
N ALA A 72 15.16 12.53 2.97
CA ALA A 72 14.24 12.78 4.07
C ALA A 72 12.82 12.81 3.52
N LYS A 73 11.89 12.10 4.16
CA LYS A 73 10.47 12.13 3.86
C LYS A 73 9.72 12.41 5.14
N GLY A 74 8.77 13.33 5.08
CA GLY A 74 7.81 13.58 6.14
C GLY A 74 6.41 13.38 5.58
N VAL A 75 5.59 12.61 6.28
CA VAL A 75 4.20 12.38 5.95
C VAL A 75 3.37 12.91 7.10
N VAL A 76 2.35 13.68 6.80
CA VAL A 76 1.32 14.06 7.76
C VAL A 76 0.00 13.60 7.20
N SER A 77 -0.80 12.90 8.00
CA SER A 77 -2.07 12.33 7.55
C SER A 77 -3.15 12.48 8.61
N LEU A 78 -4.39 12.60 8.17
CA LEU A 78 -5.57 12.62 9.01
C LEU A 78 -6.42 11.41 8.65
N LYS A 79 -6.54 10.47 9.59
CA LYS A 79 -7.40 9.30 9.46
C LYS A 79 -8.73 9.56 10.16
N LYS A 80 -9.83 9.21 9.50
CA LYS A 80 -11.15 9.12 10.12
C LYS A 80 -11.70 7.73 9.86
N ASN A 81 -12.17 7.09 10.91
CA ASN A 81 -12.92 5.85 10.85
C ASN A 81 -14.36 6.11 11.30
N ILE A 82 -15.32 5.54 10.58
CA ILE A 82 -16.76 5.64 10.84
C ILE A 82 -17.33 4.23 10.81
N ASP A 83 -17.88 3.79 11.93
CA ASP A 83 -18.67 2.57 11.98
C ASP A 83 -20.06 2.88 11.41
N LEU A 84 -20.37 2.31 10.25
CA LEU A 84 -21.68 2.43 9.61
C LEU A 84 -22.71 1.55 10.28
N TRP A 85 -22.28 0.36 10.72
CA TRP A 85 -23.11 -0.59 11.41
C TRP A 85 -22.26 -1.48 12.31
N ARG A 86 -22.78 -1.83 13.48
CA ARG A 86 -22.19 -2.82 14.37
C ARG A 86 -23.31 -3.67 14.95
N SER A 87 -23.13 -4.97 14.99
CA SER A 87 -24.11 -5.84 15.63
C SER A 87 -24.07 -5.65 17.15
N GLU A 88 -25.22 -5.32 17.73
CA GLU A 88 -25.43 -5.33 19.18
C GLU A 88 -25.90 -6.70 19.69
N ALA A 89 -26.01 -7.69 18.79
CA ALA A 89 -26.49 -9.02 19.16
C ALA A 89 -25.53 -9.67 20.16
N SER A 90 -26.07 -10.09 21.31
CA SER A 90 -25.27 -10.77 22.32
C SER A 90 -24.68 -12.05 21.74
N MET A 91 -23.35 -12.19 21.79
CA MET A 91 -22.63 -13.42 21.50
C MET A 91 -23.28 -14.61 22.20
N LEU A 92 -23.23 -15.80 21.60
CA LEU A 92 -23.73 -17.01 22.26
C LEU A 92 -23.02 -17.18 23.60
N LYS A 93 -23.77 -17.03 24.70
CA LYS A 93 -23.27 -16.89 26.08
C LYS A 93 -22.38 -18.04 26.59
N MET A 94 -22.18 -19.09 25.80
CA MET A 94 -21.44 -20.30 26.18
C MET A 94 -20.34 -20.72 25.18
N VAL A 95 -20.11 -19.97 24.10
CA VAL A 95 -19.08 -20.32 23.11
C VAL A 95 -18.11 -19.15 22.94
N GLN A 96 -16.86 -19.35 23.37
CA GLN A 96 -15.79 -18.40 23.10
C GLN A 96 -15.49 -18.40 21.59
N PRO A 97 -15.44 -17.23 20.94
CA PRO A 97 -15.07 -17.14 19.53
C PRO A 97 -13.63 -17.64 19.32
N TYR A 98 -13.32 -18.11 18.11
CA TYR A 98 -11.96 -18.55 17.77
C TYR A 98 -10.94 -17.39 17.87
N ASP A 99 -11.41 -16.18 17.58
CA ASP A 99 -10.69 -14.92 17.70
C ASP A 99 -11.66 -13.84 18.19
N ILE A 100 -11.27 -13.10 19.23
CA ILE A 100 -12.09 -12.06 19.87
C ILE A 100 -12.22 -10.83 18.96
N PHE A 101 -11.20 -10.48 18.18
CA PHE A 101 -11.26 -9.30 17.31
C PHE A 101 -12.17 -9.51 16.10
N LEU A 102 -12.24 -10.76 15.62
CA LEU A 102 -13.13 -11.16 14.52
C LEU A 102 -14.53 -11.58 14.99
N SER A 103 -14.86 -11.38 16.27
CA SER A 103 -16.14 -11.81 16.83
C SER A 103 -17.27 -10.80 16.70
N ASN A 104 -16.96 -9.55 16.33
CA ASN A 104 -17.92 -8.46 16.23
C ASN A 104 -18.25 -8.15 14.76
N PRO A 105 -19.45 -8.52 14.26
CA PRO A 105 -19.89 -8.14 12.93
C PRO A 105 -20.02 -6.62 12.88
N HIS A 106 -19.36 -6.03 11.89
CA HIS A 106 -19.39 -4.60 11.71
C HIS A 106 -19.19 -4.24 10.24
N ILE A 107 -19.68 -3.07 9.88
CA ILE A 107 -19.40 -2.41 8.63
C ILE A 107 -18.78 -1.07 9.00
N SER A 108 -17.54 -0.85 8.59
CA SER A 108 -16.80 0.38 8.86
C SER A 108 -16.27 0.96 7.55
N ALA A 109 -16.27 2.27 7.47
CA ALA A 109 -15.66 3.02 6.39
C ALA A 109 -14.59 3.92 7.00
N SER A 110 -13.39 3.89 6.43
CA SER A 110 -12.32 4.78 6.86
C SER A 110 -11.71 5.51 5.68
N TRP A 111 -11.32 6.76 5.90
CA TRP A 111 -10.56 7.53 4.93
C TRP A 111 -9.30 8.08 5.56
N ILE A 112 -8.32 8.38 4.72
CA ILE A 112 -7.06 9.01 5.07
C ILE A 112 -6.80 10.09 4.03
N LEU A 113 -6.53 11.30 4.50
CA LEU A 113 -6.06 12.40 3.67
C LEU A 113 -4.72 12.86 4.23
N GLY A 114 -3.72 13.04 3.38
CA GLY A 114 -2.40 13.44 3.84
C GLY A 114 -1.55 14.15 2.81
N ALA A 115 -0.42 14.64 3.30
CA ALA A 115 0.62 15.29 2.52
C ALA A 115 1.97 14.62 2.79
N VAL A 116 2.76 14.48 1.74
CA VAL A 116 4.13 13.97 1.75
C VAL A 116 5.05 15.09 1.34
N PHE A 117 5.97 15.42 2.24
CA PHE A 117 7.12 16.26 2.00
C PHE A 117 8.30 15.34 1.75
N SER A 118 9.08 15.59 0.70
CA SER A 118 10.31 14.85 0.48
C SER A 118 11.43 15.80 0.13
N ALA A 119 12.60 15.58 0.72
CA ALA A 119 13.84 16.25 0.39
C ALA A 119 14.89 15.18 0.03
N TYR A 120 15.63 15.45 -1.04
CA TYR A 120 16.67 14.59 -1.57
C TYR A 120 17.94 15.41 -1.69
N LEU A 121 19.08 14.82 -1.36
CA LEU A 121 20.40 15.41 -1.49
C LEU A 121 21.38 14.36 -2.02
N GLY A 122 22.06 14.66 -3.13
CA GLY A 122 22.98 13.73 -3.81
C GLY A 122 22.48 13.29 -5.20
N GLU A 123 22.99 12.16 -5.70
CA GLU A 123 22.70 11.66 -7.06
C GLU A 123 21.21 11.30 -7.26
N ASN A 124 20.51 11.02 -6.16
CA ASN A 124 19.06 10.74 -6.10
C ASN A 124 18.22 11.93 -6.57
N SER A 125 18.79 13.15 -6.52
CA SER A 125 18.14 14.37 -7.00
C SER A 125 18.16 14.49 -8.53
N MET A 126 19.21 13.99 -9.20
CA MET A 126 19.46 14.23 -10.63
C MET A 126 18.60 13.35 -11.54
N LYS A 127 18.45 12.05 -11.24
CA LYS A 127 17.69 11.11 -12.11
C LYS A 127 16.17 11.31 -12.06
N ARG A 128 15.62 12.00 -11.06
CA ARG A 128 14.17 12.28 -11.01
C ARG A 128 13.71 13.37 -11.98
N GLN A 129 14.64 14.09 -12.61
CA GLN A 129 14.38 15.01 -13.71
C GLN A 129 14.07 14.28 -15.03
N GLN A 130 14.57 13.05 -15.22
CA GLN A 130 14.53 12.37 -16.52
C GLN A 130 13.17 11.73 -16.87
N SER A 131 12.29 11.50 -15.89
CA SER A 131 10.98 10.86 -16.12
C SER A 131 9.82 11.83 -16.34
N CYS A 132 10.05 13.15 -16.36
CA CYS A 132 8.97 14.14 -16.46
C CYS A 132 9.33 15.31 -17.37
N SER A 133 9.48 15.04 -18.67
CA SER A 133 9.36 16.06 -19.72
C SER A 133 7.94 16.04 -20.32
N LEU A 134 6.95 16.49 -19.55
CA LEU A 134 5.70 16.98 -20.15
C LEU A 134 5.35 18.34 -19.53
N ARG A 135 5.54 19.37 -20.34
CA ARG A 135 5.48 20.81 -20.02
C ARG A 135 4.04 21.26 -20.28
N GLY A 136 3.17 21.30 -19.27
CA GLY A 136 1.76 21.66 -19.53
C GLY A 136 0.90 22.12 -18.36
N LEU A 137 0.94 21.45 -17.20
CA LEU A 137 0.14 21.85 -16.04
C LEU A 137 0.86 21.42 -14.76
N LYS A 138 1.64 22.35 -14.19
CA LYS A 138 2.62 22.08 -13.13
C LYS A 138 2.42 22.99 -11.92
N ASP A 139 1.18 23.36 -11.61
CA ASP A 139 0.88 24.41 -10.62
C ASP A 139 0.59 23.89 -9.20
N PHE A 140 0.68 22.58 -8.94
CA PHE A 140 0.46 22.01 -7.60
C PHE A 140 1.55 21.07 -7.07
N ASP A 141 2.57 20.75 -7.87
CA ASP A 141 3.76 20.02 -7.39
C ASP A 141 4.88 21.05 -7.14
N LEU A 142 5.06 21.44 -5.88
CA LEU A 142 6.15 22.34 -5.49
C LEU A 142 7.46 21.54 -5.49
N ARG A 143 8.11 21.48 -6.65
CA ARG A 143 9.49 20.99 -6.76
C ARG A 143 10.48 22.12 -6.88
N ALA A 144 11.31 22.28 -5.85
CA ALA A 144 12.47 23.14 -5.90
C ALA A 144 13.72 22.27 -6.05
N GLN A 145 14.53 22.52 -7.08
CA GLN A 145 15.80 21.84 -7.29
C GLN A 145 16.93 22.87 -7.34
N VAL A 146 17.96 22.68 -6.51
CA VAL A 146 19.16 23.52 -6.50
C VAL A 146 20.38 22.60 -6.52
N ALA A 147 21.10 22.61 -7.63
CA ALA A 147 22.28 21.76 -7.86
C ALA A 147 22.02 20.25 -7.56
N ASN A 148 22.42 19.80 -6.37
CA ASN A 148 22.36 18.41 -5.90
C ASN A 148 21.23 18.16 -4.89
N SER A 149 20.32 19.10 -4.68
CA SER A 149 19.18 18.95 -3.78
C SER A 149 17.86 19.11 -4.52
N ALA A 150 16.87 18.30 -4.16
CA ALA A 150 15.51 18.40 -4.67
C ALA A 150 14.52 18.29 -3.52
N VAL A 151 13.56 19.21 -3.44
CA VAL A 151 12.43 19.16 -2.52
C VAL A 151 11.17 18.94 -3.35
N SER A 152 10.25 18.10 -2.89
CA SER A 152 8.94 17.87 -3.51
C SER A 152 7.86 17.78 -2.45
N VAL A 153 6.67 18.30 -2.75
CA VAL A 153 5.49 18.19 -1.90
C VAL A 153 4.35 17.62 -2.74
N ASP A 154 3.72 16.55 -2.24
CA ASP A 154 2.56 15.93 -2.88
C ASP A 154 1.51 15.59 -1.83
N SER A 155 0.27 15.40 -2.25
CA SER A 155 -0.82 14.92 -1.38
C SER A 155 -1.19 13.49 -1.73
N PHE A 156 -1.81 12.79 -0.81
CA PHE A 156 -2.37 11.46 -1.04
C PHE A 156 -3.70 11.33 -0.33
N ALA A 157 -4.52 10.42 -0.86
CA ALA A 157 -5.79 10.07 -0.26
C ALA A 157 -5.97 8.56 -0.31
N SER A 158 -6.59 7.98 0.71
CA SER A 158 -7.01 6.59 0.75
C SER A 158 -8.42 6.51 1.30
N ALA A 159 -9.23 5.64 0.74
CA ALA A 159 -10.53 5.27 1.30
C ALA A 159 -10.58 3.76 1.41
N SER A 160 -11.13 3.25 2.52
CA SER A 160 -11.33 1.82 2.72
C SER A 160 -12.70 1.55 3.31
N LEU A 161 -13.26 0.42 2.91
CA LEU A 161 -14.54 -0.09 3.38
C LEU A 161 -14.31 -1.54 3.82
N THR A 162 -14.64 -1.81 5.07
CA THR A 162 -14.59 -3.15 5.66
C THR A 162 -15.99 -3.58 6.01
N ALA A 163 -16.40 -4.74 5.53
CA ALA A 163 -17.66 -5.37 5.85
C ALA A 163 -17.39 -6.78 6.39
N GLN A 164 -17.70 -6.98 7.67
CA GLN A 164 -17.52 -8.23 8.37
C GLN A 164 -18.86 -8.79 8.80
N HIS A 165 -19.09 -10.05 8.44
CA HIS A 165 -20.25 -10.82 8.81
C HIS A 165 -19.85 -12.03 9.66
N GLY A 166 -20.64 -12.27 10.71
CA GLY A 166 -20.50 -13.40 11.62
C GLY A 166 -19.61 -13.16 12.83
N ASN A 167 -19.73 -14.07 13.80
CA ASN A 167 -19.13 -13.93 15.14
C ASN A 167 -17.95 -14.88 15.36
N PHE A 168 -17.56 -15.66 14.35
CA PHE A 168 -16.46 -16.63 14.41
C PHE A 168 -16.57 -17.59 15.61
N GLN A 169 -17.78 -18.12 15.85
CA GLN A 169 -18.14 -19.07 16.90
C GLN A 169 -18.53 -20.44 16.32
N ARG A 170 -19.20 -20.47 15.17
CA ARG A 170 -19.67 -21.72 14.55
C ARG A 170 -18.51 -22.50 13.92
N LEU A 171 -18.75 -23.79 13.71
CA LEU A 171 -17.76 -24.71 13.15
C LEU A 171 -17.47 -24.46 11.66
N PHE A 172 -18.38 -23.88 10.89
CA PHE A 172 -18.23 -23.74 9.44
C PHE A 172 -18.83 -22.42 8.96
N LEU A 173 -18.13 -21.76 8.04
CA LEU A 173 -18.60 -20.58 7.29
C LEU A 173 -19.26 -19.49 8.16
N ASP A 174 -18.79 -19.29 9.40
CA ASP A 174 -19.37 -18.27 10.28
C ASP A 174 -18.82 -16.89 9.92
N LEU A 175 -17.50 -16.78 9.75
CA LEU A 175 -16.86 -15.51 9.45
C LEU A 175 -16.68 -15.30 7.94
N THR A 176 -17.18 -14.17 7.45
CA THR A 176 -16.85 -13.62 6.14
C THR A 176 -16.47 -12.15 6.31
N CYS A 177 -15.26 -11.78 5.94
CA CYS A 177 -14.80 -10.40 5.95
C CYS A 177 -14.38 -9.98 4.54
N VAL A 178 -14.87 -8.83 4.10
CA VAL A 178 -14.50 -8.22 2.83
C VAL A 178 -13.98 -6.83 3.13
N GLN A 179 -12.74 -6.57 2.73
CA GLN A 179 -12.14 -5.25 2.83
C GLN A 179 -11.74 -4.78 1.43
N THR A 180 -12.15 -3.56 1.10
CA THR A 180 -11.76 -2.89 -0.14
C THR A 180 -11.05 -1.60 0.22
N SER A 181 -9.94 -1.29 -0.44
CA SER A 181 -9.29 0.02 -0.34
C SER A 181 -9.09 0.65 -1.72
N PHE A 182 -9.09 1.97 -1.75
CA PHE A 182 -8.85 2.79 -2.91
C PHE A 182 -7.81 3.83 -2.55
N ASP A 183 -6.62 3.69 -3.12
CA ASP A 183 -5.47 4.51 -2.82
C ASP A 183 -5.15 5.44 -4.01
N PHE A 184 -5.10 6.73 -3.71
CA PHE A 184 -4.66 7.80 -4.60
C PHE A 184 -3.28 8.26 -4.14
N PRO A 185 -2.20 7.72 -4.75
CA PRO A 185 -0.84 7.93 -4.26
C PRO A 185 -0.28 9.34 -4.52
N SER A 186 -0.91 10.12 -5.39
CA SER A 186 -0.42 11.43 -5.82
C SER A 186 -1.57 12.35 -6.23
N GLY A 187 -1.87 13.33 -5.40
CA GLY A 187 -2.91 14.32 -5.62
C GLY A 187 -2.56 15.28 -6.75
N SER A 188 -1.27 15.63 -6.90
CA SER A 188 -0.81 16.45 -8.03
C SER A 188 -1.07 15.76 -9.38
N LYS A 189 -0.77 14.46 -9.50
CA LYS A 189 -1.08 13.66 -10.70
C LYS A 189 -2.58 13.56 -10.93
N LEU A 190 -3.36 13.27 -9.89
CA LEU A 190 -4.82 13.18 -9.96
C LEU A 190 -5.43 14.48 -10.48
N LEU A 191 -5.06 15.63 -9.91
CA LEU A 191 -5.56 16.95 -10.33
C LEU A 191 -5.13 17.28 -11.77
N SER A 192 -3.89 16.98 -12.17
CA SER A 192 -3.42 17.17 -13.55
C SER A 192 -4.18 16.27 -14.55
N GLY A 193 -4.53 15.05 -14.15
CA GLY A 193 -5.37 14.14 -14.91
C GLY A 193 -6.79 14.68 -15.07
N ILE A 194 -7.43 15.10 -13.98
CA ILE A 194 -8.79 15.65 -14.00
C ILE A 194 -8.86 16.91 -14.87
N THR A 195 -7.92 17.84 -14.70
CA THR A 195 -7.88 19.09 -15.46
C THR A 195 -7.65 18.84 -16.95
N SER A 196 -6.71 17.96 -17.31
CA SER A 196 -6.49 17.61 -18.73
C SER A 196 -7.70 16.91 -19.36
N VAL A 197 -8.38 16.02 -18.63
CA VAL A 197 -9.64 15.40 -19.11
C VAL A 197 -10.74 16.44 -19.25
N ALA A 198 -10.95 17.30 -18.25
CA ALA A 198 -11.95 18.37 -18.30
C ALA A 198 -11.70 19.35 -19.47
N CYS A 199 -10.45 19.77 -19.66
CA CYS A 199 -10.06 20.61 -20.79
C CYS A 199 -10.28 19.91 -22.14
N SER A 200 -9.94 18.61 -22.25
CA SER A 200 -10.18 17.85 -23.48
C SER A 200 -11.67 17.73 -23.80
N LEU A 201 -12.51 17.44 -22.79
CA LEU A 201 -13.96 17.35 -22.95
C LEU A 201 -14.58 18.71 -23.31
N TYR A 202 -14.15 19.79 -22.65
CA TYR A 202 -14.58 21.15 -22.99
C TYR A 202 -14.24 21.52 -24.43
N ASN A 203 -13.05 21.12 -24.89
CA ASN A 203 -12.59 21.34 -26.26
C ASN A 203 -13.10 20.29 -27.27
N SER A 204 -14.02 19.40 -26.87
CA SER A 204 -14.54 18.29 -27.71
C SER A 204 -13.45 17.40 -28.33
N GLN A 205 -12.34 17.22 -27.62
CA GLN A 205 -11.24 16.34 -27.98
C GLN A 205 -11.33 15.01 -27.23
N VAL A 206 -10.84 13.95 -27.85
CA VAL A 206 -10.76 12.63 -27.19
C VAL A 206 -9.78 12.72 -26.01
N PRO A 207 -10.20 12.34 -24.79
CA PRO A 207 -9.32 12.40 -23.62
C PRO A 207 -8.08 11.52 -23.78
N ASN A 208 -6.93 12.03 -23.32
CA ASN A 208 -5.69 11.26 -23.35
C ASN A 208 -5.79 10.06 -22.39
N ILE A 209 -5.45 8.86 -22.87
CA ILE A 209 -5.43 7.62 -22.08
C ILE A 209 -4.50 7.76 -20.87
N GLU A 210 -3.39 8.50 -21.00
CA GLU A 210 -2.45 8.72 -19.90
C GLU A 210 -3.03 9.60 -18.80
N ALA A 211 -3.85 10.59 -19.18
CA ALA A 211 -4.57 11.43 -18.23
C ALA A 211 -5.64 10.64 -17.48
N LEU A 212 -6.37 9.76 -18.19
CA LEU A 212 -7.33 8.85 -17.55
C LEU A 212 -6.65 7.87 -16.60
N GLN A 213 -5.52 7.29 -17.01
CA GLN A 213 -4.74 6.38 -16.16
C GLN A 213 -4.18 7.09 -14.92
N ALA A 214 -3.86 8.39 -15.00
CA ALA A 214 -3.44 9.19 -13.84
C ALA A 214 -4.57 9.46 -12.84
N ILE A 215 -5.84 9.37 -13.25
CA ILE A 215 -7.02 9.51 -12.38
C ILE A 215 -7.36 8.21 -11.66
N CYS A 216 -7.06 7.06 -12.28
CA CYS A 216 -7.43 5.75 -11.74
C CYS A 216 -6.76 5.47 -10.38
N PRO A 217 -7.53 5.20 -9.31
CA PRO A 217 -6.97 4.77 -8.04
C PRO A 217 -6.36 3.37 -8.16
N ARG A 218 -5.42 3.08 -7.26
CA ARG A 218 -4.99 1.71 -7.00
C ARG A 218 -6.02 1.10 -6.06
N ALA A 219 -6.73 0.08 -6.51
CA ALA A 219 -7.70 -0.60 -5.66
C ALA A 219 -7.04 -1.83 -5.03
N SER A 220 -7.37 -2.14 -3.79
CA SER A 220 -7.04 -3.42 -3.18
C SER A 220 -8.31 -4.10 -2.70
N LEU A 221 -8.33 -5.42 -2.80
CA LEU A 221 -9.41 -6.27 -2.36
C LEU A 221 -8.83 -7.36 -1.47
N SER A 222 -9.35 -7.45 -0.25
CA SER A 222 -9.10 -8.54 0.68
C SER A 222 -10.41 -9.27 0.94
N PHE A 223 -10.37 -10.59 0.79
CA PHE A 223 -11.47 -11.47 1.11
C PHE A 223 -10.99 -12.51 2.12
N GLN A 224 -11.67 -12.63 3.25
CA GLN A 224 -11.40 -13.61 4.28
C GLN A 224 -12.65 -14.41 4.59
N GLN A 225 -12.53 -15.73 4.60
CA GLN A 225 -13.61 -16.68 4.85
C GLN A 225 -13.15 -17.77 5.80
N GLN A 226 -13.88 -17.97 6.91
CA GLN A 226 -13.70 -19.16 7.73
C GLN A 226 -14.09 -20.41 6.95
N ILE A 227 -13.23 -21.41 6.93
CA ILE A 227 -13.52 -22.72 6.34
C ILE A 227 -14.10 -23.63 7.40
N ILE A 228 -13.31 -23.93 8.43
CA ILE A 228 -13.65 -24.87 9.50
C ILE A 228 -12.97 -24.49 10.81
N GLY A 229 -13.74 -24.42 11.89
CA GLY A 229 -13.26 -24.14 13.24
C GLY A 229 -12.32 -22.90 13.27
N PRO A 230 -11.09 -23.02 13.77
CA PRO A 230 -10.14 -21.91 13.84
C PRO A 230 -9.51 -21.52 12.50
N PHE A 231 -9.76 -22.28 11.42
CA PHE A 231 -9.13 -22.05 10.13
C PHE A 231 -9.94 -21.08 9.28
N SER A 232 -9.27 -20.04 8.80
CA SER A 232 -9.78 -19.14 7.77
C SER A 232 -8.84 -19.08 6.58
N PHE A 233 -9.42 -18.84 5.42
CA PHE A 233 -8.71 -18.61 4.18
C PHE A 233 -8.87 -17.16 3.79
N ARG A 234 -7.76 -16.53 3.43
CA ARG A 234 -7.69 -15.13 3.07
C ARG A 234 -7.03 -14.98 1.71
N VAL A 235 -7.59 -14.10 0.90
CA VAL A 235 -7.07 -13.72 -0.41
C VAL A 235 -6.95 -12.22 -0.44
N ASP A 236 -5.73 -11.72 -0.60
CA ASP A 236 -5.46 -10.32 -0.86
C ASP A 236 -5.07 -10.15 -2.33
N SER A 237 -5.52 -9.08 -2.97
CA SER A 237 -5.20 -8.79 -4.36
C SER A 237 -5.21 -7.29 -4.62
N GLU A 238 -4.21 -6.81 -5.35
CA GLU A 238 -4.19 -5.44 -5.86
C GLU A 238 -4.86 -5.43 -7.23
N ILE A 239 -5.81 -4.53 -7.45
CA ILE A 239 -6.49 -4.33 -8.72
C ILE A 239 -5.97 -3.04 -9.32
N ALA A 240 -5.25 -3.15 -10.43
CA ALA A 240 -4.78 -2.02 -11.22
C ALA A 240 -5.62 -1.90 -12.49
N ILE A 241 -6.18 -0.71 -12.71
CA ILE A 241 -6.87 -0.39 -13.97
C ILE A 241 -5.80 0.05 -14.97
N ASP A 242 -5.61 -0.74 -16.03
CA ASP A 242 -4.67 -0.44 -17.11
C ASP A 242 -5.43 -0.23 -18.41
N LEU A 243 -5.70 1.04 -18.72
CA LEU A 243 -6.44 1.44 -19.91
C LEU A 243 -5.66 1.24 -21.22
N LYS A 244 -4.37 0.85 -21.14
CA LYS A 244 -3.50 0.59 -22.30
C LYS A 244 -3.62 -0.84 -22.83
N LYS A 245 -4.26 -1.76 -22.10
CA LYS A 245 -4.43 -3.17 -22.49
C LYS A 245 -5.86 -3.44 -22.97
N ASP A 246 -6.01 -4.48 -23.80
CA ASP A 246 -7.32 -4.98 -24.25
C ASP A 246 -8.24 -5.38 -23.07
N TRP A 247 -7.63 -5.74 -21.93
CA TRP A 247 -8.34 -5.98 -20.66
C TRP A 247 -8.05 -4.85 -19.67
N TYR A 248 -9.08 -4.07 -19.35
CA TYR A 248 -8.97 -2.87 -18.51
C TYR A 248 -8.57 -3.15 -17.06
N LEU A 249 -8.75 -4.38 -16.57
CA LEU A 249 -8.63 -4.74 -15.16
C LEU A 249 -7.52 -5.79 -14.98
N SER A 250 -6.37 -5.37 -14.47
CA SER A 250 -5.24 -6.25 -14.18
C SER A 250 -5.20 -6.55 -12.69
N VAL A 251 -5.40 -7.81 -12.33
CA VAL A 251 -5.10 -8.28 -10.96
C VAL A 251 -3.58 -8.39 -10.83
N LYS A 252 -3.04 -7.78 -9.78
CA LYS A 252 -1.61 -7.75 -9.44
C LYS A 252 -1.42 -8.29 -8.03
N ASN A 253 -0.30 -8.97 -7.83
CA ASN A 253 0.19 -9.46 -6.55
C ASN A 253 -0.90 -10.20 -5.73
N PRO A 254 -1.54 -11.24 -6.28
CA PRO A 254 -2.45 -12.05 -5.47
C PRO A 254 -1.65 -12.74 -4.36
N VAL A 255 -2.10 -12.62 -3.11
CA VAL A 255 -1.52 -13.32 -1.96
C VAL A 255 -2.60 -14.22 -1.38
N PHE A 256 -2.28 -15.50 -1.25
CA PHE A 256 -3.17 -16.49 -0.65
C PHE A 256 -2.65 -16.83 0.73
N ALA A 257 -3.52 -16.76 1.74
CA ALA A 257 -3.16 -17.03 3.11
C ALA A 257 -4.14 -18.01 3.77
N ILE A 258 -3.60 -18.89 4.60
CA ILE A 258 -4.36 -19.73 5.53
C ILE A 258 -4.02 -19.27 6.94
N GLU A 259 -5.04 -18.85 7.68
CA GLU A 259 -4.90 -18.38 9.05
C GLU A 259 -5.50 -19.40 10.01
N HIS A 260 -4.79 -19.68 11.10
CA HIS A 260 -5.24 -20.52 12.20
C HIS A 260 -5.27 -19.72 13.49
N ALA A 261 -6.47 -19.46 13.99
CA ALA A 261 -6.69 -18.73 15.23
C ALA A 261 -6.39 -19.59 16.46
N LEU A 262 -5.50 -19.12 17.33
CA LEU A 262 -5.07 -19.82 18.54
C LEU A 262 -5.92 -19.39 19.73
N LYS A 263 -7.03 -20.10 19.98
CA LYS A 263 -7.98 -19.83 21.08
C LYS A 263 -7.35 -19.55 22.45
N VAL A 264 -6.24 -20.24 22.75
CA VAL A 264 -5.58 -20.20 24.07
C VAL A 264 -4.91 -18.85 24.35
N LEU A 265 -4.60 -18.07 23.31
CA LEU A 265 -3.83 -16.84 23.39
C LEU A 265 -4.65 -15.58 23.02
N TRP A 266 -5.98 -15.64 23.18
CA TRP A 266 -6.98 -14.60 22.90
C TRP A 266 -7.04 -14.08 21.44
N SER A 267 -5.92 -13.62 20.86
CA SER A 267 -5.80 -13.01 19.52
C SER A 267 -4.57 -13.51 18.74
N ALA A 268 -3.79 -14.46 19.28
CA ALA A 268 -2.67 -14.98 18.51
C ALA A 268 -3.17 -15.82 17.32
N LYS A 269 -2.49 -15.70 16.18
CA LYS A 269 -2.79 -16.48 14.98
C LYS A 269 -1.53 -16.90 14.25
N ALA A 270 -1.55 -18.12 13.72
CA ALA A 270 -0.54 -18.59 12.79
C ALA A 270 -1.04 -18.31 11.36
N VAL A 271 -0.23 -17.65 10.54
CA VAL A 271 -0.58 -17.32 9.16
C VAL A 271 0.46 -17.94 8.24
N ALA A 272 0.01 -18.78 7.31
CA ALA A 272 0.83 -19.27 6.22
C ALA A 272 0.37 -18.59 4.94
N TRP A 273 1.23 -17.82 4.30
CA TRP A 273 0.90 -17.11 3.06
C TRP A 273 1.83 -17.48 1.91
N TYR A 274 1.28 -17.38 0.69
CA TYR A 274 1.97 -17.66 -0.56
C TYR A 274 1.67 -16.56 -1.58
N SER A 275 2.73 -16.00 -2.16
CA SER A 275 2.68 -15.01 -3.24
C SER A 275 3.15 -15.68 -4.54
N PRO A 276 2.25 -16.03 -5.49
CA PRO A 276 2.63 -16.67 -6.74
C PRO A 276 3.51 -15.81 -7.63
N MET A 277 3.36 -14.48 -7.56
CA MET A 277 4.18 -13.56 -8.36
C MET A 277 5.63 -13.54 -7.89
N GLN A 278 5.87 -13.57 -6.59
CA GLN A 278 7.22 -13.61 -6.01
C GLN A 278 7.76 -15.04 -5.86
N ARG A 279 6.88 -16.06 -5.97
CA ARG A 279 7.19 -17.47 -5.65
C ARG A 279 7.71 -17.63 -4.21
N GLU A 280 7.17 -16.80 -3.31
CA GLU A 280 7.55 -16.78 -1.90
C GLU A 280 6.46 -17.41 -1.05
N PHE A 281 6.89 -18.19 -0.07
CA PHE A 281 6.05 -18.80 0.96
C PHE A 281 6.62 -18.43 2.31
N MET A 282 5.77 -17.97 3.22
CA MET A 282 6.18 -17.65 4.59
C MET A 282 5.14 -18.12 5.59
N VAL A 283 5.62 -18.52 6.77
CA VAL A 283 4.80 -18.83 7.93
C VAL A 283 5.15 -17.85 9.03
N GLU A 284 4.15 -17.12 9.49
CA GLU A 284 4.26 -16.13 10.55
C GLU A 284 3.42 -16.56 11.75
N LEU A 285 3.90 -16.21 12.93
CA LEU A 285 3.12 -16.31 14.16
C LEU A 285 2.91 -14.89 14.70
N ARG A 286 1.66 -14.43 14.69
CA ARG A 286 1.29 -13.07 15.11
C ARG A 286 0.68 -13.13 16.51
N PHE A 287 1.07 -12.19 17.36
CA PHE A 287 0.59 -12.04 18.72
C PHE A 287 0.10 -10.61 18.95
N PHE A 288 -0.96 -10.44 19.74
CA PHE A 288 -1.50 -9.14 20.12
C PHE A 288 -1.90 -8.23 18.94
N GLU A 289 -2.54 -8.80 17.92
CA GLU A 289 -3.13 -7.97 16.85
C GLU A 289 -4.37 -7.26 17.44
N THR A 290 -4.37 -5.93 17.41
CA THR A 290 -5.47 -5.05 17.85
C THR A 290 -6.17 -4.40 16.68
#